data_AF-Q01RC8-F1
#
_entry.id   AF-Q01RC8-F1
#
_cell.length_a   1.000
_cell.length_b   1.000
_cell.length_c   1.000
_cell.angle_alpha   90.00
_cell.angle_beta   90.00
_cell.angle_gamma   90.00
#
_symmetry.space_group_name_H-M   'P 1'
#
loop_
_entity.id
_entity.type
_entity.pdbx_description
1 polymer ?
#
loop_
_entity_poly.entity_id
_entity_poly.type
_entity_poly.pdbx_seq_one_letter_code
_entity_poly.pdbx_strand_id
1 'polypeptide(L)'
;MNVSNGSVQNPEVKPRNGATPLVAPMGFPYCGGARAIGHDLSSADIRALEMRWIDSDLARRAGLRQVDSLTGAKNGDYSGIAIPYFHPGSEQPRDYRLRRDHPDLEYEDGESLKVRQKYLSPPGRSNMLYLPPGVPNHSYAIQSCRS
;
A
#
# COMPACT_ATOMS: atom_id res chain seq x y z
N MET A 1 -21.02 -43.76 18.85
CA MET A 1 -19.99 -43.40 17.87
C MET A 1 -20.64 -43.01 16.56
N ASN A 2 -20.23 -41.87 15.99
CA ASN A 2 -20.04 -41.57 14.56
C ASN A 2 -20.33 -40.09 14.29
N VAL A 3 -19.24 -39.31 14.19
CA VAL A 3 -19.21 -37.93 13.70
C VAL A 3 -18.79 -38.01 12.23
N SER A 4 -19.69 -37.65 11.33
CA SER A 4 -19.43 -37.63 9.89
C SER A 4 -18.82 -36.28 9.50
N ASN A 5 -17.56 -36.29 9.07
CA ASN A 5 -16.85 -35.15 8.50
C ASN A 5 -17.50 -34.74 7.15
N GLY A 6 -18.22 -33.62 7.14
CA GLY A 6 -18.68 -32.96 5.91
C GLY A 6 -17.61 -32.05 5.34
N SER A 7 -16.92 -32.51 4.29
CA SER A 7 -15.98 -31.73 3.49
C SER A 7 -16.74 -30.64 2.71
N VAL A 8 -16.57 -29.37 3.08
CA VAL A 8 -17.07 -28.24 2.28
C VAL A 8 -16.16 -28.09 1.06
N GLN A 9 -16.65 -28.52 -0.09
CA GLN A 9 -16.02 -28.25 -1.39
C GLN A 9 -16.20 -26.76 -1.71
N ASN A 10 -15.11 -26.01 -1.74
CA ASN A 10 -15.08 -24.62 -2.17
C ASN A 10 -15.27 -24.61 -3.71
N PRO A 11 -16.26 -23.90 -4.28
CA PRO A 11 -16.51 -23.95 -5.71
C PRO A 11 -15.35 -23.35 -6.50
N GLU A 12 -14.83 -24.15 -7.42
CA GLU A 12 -13.78 -23.81 -8.36
C GLU A 12 -14.18 -22.60 -9.22
N VAL A 13 -13.49 -21.47 -9.03
CA VAL A 13 -13.70 -20.26 -9.81
C VAL A 13 -13.13 -20.49 -11.22
N LYS A 14 -14.00 -20.89 -12.15
CA LYS A 14 -13.69 -21.01 -13.57
C LYS A 14 -13.38 -19.60 -14.14
N PRO A 15 -12.19 -19.36 -14.73
CA PRO A 15 -11.89 -18.07 -15.34
C PRO A 15 -12.80 -17.85 -16.56
N ARG A 16 -13.41 -16.65 -16.65
CA ARG A 16 -14.20 -16.24 -17.82
C ARG A 16 -13.25 -15.89 -18.96
N ASN A 17 -13.32 -16.70 -20.01
CA ASN A 17 -12.62 -16.52 -21.27
C ASN A 17 -13.03 -15.19 -21.92
N GLY A 18 -12.07 -14.34 -22.31
CA GLY A 18 -12.33 -13.23 -23.24
C GLY A 18 -11.53 -11.95 -23.07
N ALA A 19 -10.71 -11.78 -22.03
CA ALA A 19 -9.75 -10.68 -21.97
C ALA A 19 -8.37 -11.23 -22.37
N THR A 20 -7.95 -10.94 -23.59
CA THR A 20 -6.55 -11.05 -23.99
C THR A 20 -5.71 -10.40 -22.88
N PRO A 21 -4.81 -11.12 -22.18
CA PRO A 21 -3.84 -10.42 -21.38
C PRO A 21 -3.05 -9.60 -22.39
N LEU A 22 -3.14 -8.27 -22.29
CA LEU A 22 -2.07 -7.44 -22.83
C LEU A 22 -0.85 -7.82 -22.01
N VAL A 23 -0.16 -8.85 -22.49
CA VAL A 23 1.20 -9.19 -22.13
C VAL A 23 1.95 -7.91 -22.43
N ALA A 24 2.17 -7.07 -21.42
CA ALA A 24 3.13 -6.01 -21.52
C ALA A 24 4.47 -6.72 -21.75
N PRO A 25 5.07 -6.61 -22.95
CA PRO A 25 6.40 -7.13 -23.14
C PRO A 25 7.36 -6.22 -22.39
N MET A 26 8.45 -6.80 -21.92
CA MET A 26 9.58 -6.18 -21.23
C MET A 26 9.44 -6.12 -19.72
N GLY A 27 10.15 -7.06 -19.08
CA GLY A 27 10.49 -6.96 -17.67
C GLY A 27 11.15 -5.62 -17.42
N PHE A 28 10.51 -4.81 -16.59
CA PHE A 28 11.21 -3.74 -15.90
C PHE A 28 12.03 -4.41 -14.80
N PRO A 29 13.38 -4.38 -14.87
CA PRO A 29 14.19 -4.83 -13.76
C PRO A 29 13.90 -3.88 -12.60
N TYR A 30 13.08 -4.32 -11.64
CA TYR A 30 12.99 -3.66 -10.34
C TYR A 30 14.31 -3.92 -9.61
N CYS A 31 15.37 -3.20 -9.99
CA CYS A 31 16.69 -3.29 -9.41
C CYS A 31 17.26 -1.87 -9.19
N GLY A 32 17.11 -1.39 -7.95
CA GLY A 32 18.13 -0.61 -7.26
C GLY A 32 18.18 0.90 -7.53
N GLY A 33 17.84 1.69 -6.50
CA GLY A 33 18.25 3.10 -6.50
C GLY A 33 17.75 3.96 -5.34
N ALA A 34 16.63 3.63 -4.72
CA ALA A 34 16.24 4.21 -3.43
C ALA A 34 16.39 3.11 -2.37
N ARG A 35 17.10 3.41 -1.27
CA ARG A 35 17.14 2.53 -0.09
C ARG A 35 15.70 2.43 0.42
N ALA A 36 14.99 1.39 -0.04
CA ALA A 36 13.60 1.16 0.33
C ALA A 36 13.54 1.11 1.86
N ILE A 37 12.64 1.90 2.45
CA ILE A 37 12.46 1.89 3.89
C ILE A 37 11.78 0.58 4.31
N GLY A 38 12.17 0.06 5.47
CA GLY A 38 11.57 -1.15 6.03
C GLY A 38 11.99 -2.45 5.35
N HIS A 39 11.11 -3.44 5.43
CA HIS A 39 11.29 -4.82 4.98
C HIS A 39 10.13 -5.27 4.07
N ASP A 40 10.29 -6.43 3.42
CA ASP A 40 9.23 -7.05 2.63
C ASP A 40 8.03 -7.43 3.51
N LEU A 41 6.85 -7.49 2.89
CA LEU A 41 5.59 -7.83 3.57
C LEU A 41 5.62 -9.30 4.00
N SER A 42 5.26 -9.56 5.26
CA SER A 42 5.11 -10.93 5.76
C SER A 42 3.83 -11.58 5.21
N SER A 43 3.71 -12.90 5.37
CA SER A 43 2.49 -13.63 5.00
C SER A 43 1.26 -13.17 5.81
N ALA A 44 1.44 -12.72 7.04
CA ALA A 44 0.37 -12.15 7.86
C ALA A 44 -0.11 -10.80 7.29
N ASP A 45 0.82 -9.95 6.85
CA ASP A 45 0.52 -8.65 6.27
C ASP A 45 -0.22 -8.80 4.94
N ILE A 46 0.24 -9.74 4.10
CA ILE A 46 -0.42 -10.08 2.84
C ILE A 46 -1.87 -10.52 3.09
N ARG A 47 -2.11 -11.43 4.04
CA ARG A 47 -3.48 -11.84 4.39
C ARG A 47 -4.34 -10.66 4.87
N ALA A 48 -3.76 -9.74 5.65
CA ALA A 48 -4.46 -8.55 6.11
C ALA A 48 -4.79 -7.57 4.98
N LEU A 49 -3.96 -7.51 3.95
CA LEU A 49 -4.18 -6.74 2.72
C LEU A 49 -5.23 -7.40 1.82
N GLU A 50 -5.18 -8.73 1.67
CA GLU A 50 -6.15 -9.51 0.90
C GLU A 50 -7.57 -9.37 1.46
N MET A 51 -7.75 -9.36 2.78
CA MET A 51 -9.04 -9.07 3.42
C MET A 51 -9.60 -7.68 3.07
N ARG A 52 -8.74 -6.77 2.60
CA ARG A 52 -9.07 -5.41 2.16
C ARG A 52 -9.02 -5.28 0.63
N TRP A 53 -9.06 -6.41 -0.09
CA TRP A 53 -9.05 -6.49 -1.54
C TRP A 53 -7.78 -5.91 -2.18
N ILE A 54 -6.66 -5.96 -1.46
CA ILE A 54 -5.34 -5.60 -1.98
C ILE A 54 -4.56 -6.90 -2.16
N ASP A 55 -4.44 -7.33 -3.42
CA ASP A 55 -3.69 -8.53 -3.78
C ASP A 55 -2.17 -8.35 -3.55
N SER A 56 -1.47 -9.46 -3.30
CA SER A 56 -0.02 -9.46 -3.06
C SER A 56 0.78 -8.85 -4.22
N ASP A 57 0.43 -9.10 -5.48
CA ASP A 57 1.07 -8.50 -6.65
C ASP A 57 0.74 -7.02 -6.78
N LEU A 58 -0.46 -6.60 -6.37
CA LEU A 58 -0.81 -5.19 -6.29
C LEU A 58 0.01 -4.48 -5.22
N ALA A 59 0.14 -5.06 -4.03
CA ALA A 59 0.93 -4.52 -2.92
C ALA A 59 2.41 -4.39 -3.31
N ARG A 60 2.97 -5.43 -3.96
CA ARG A 60 4.33 -5.43 -4.48
C ARG A 60 4.54 -4.35 -5.54
N ARG A 61 3.64 -4.26 -6.53
CA ARG A 61 3.71 -3.22 -7.59
C ARG A 61 3.54 -1.82 -7.03
N ALA A 62 2.72 -1.63 -6.01
CA ALA A 62 2.55 -0.35 -5.33
C ALA A 62 3.75 0.02 -4.44
N GLY A 63 4.69 -0.91 -4.21
CA GLY A 63 5.86 -0.70 -3.37
C GLY A 63 5.55 -0.62 -1.88
N LEU A 64 4.49 -1.29 -1.42
CA LEU A 64 4.15 -1.35 0.00
C LEU A 64 5.23 -2.12 0.78
N ARG A 65 5.59 -1.60 1.95
CA ARG A 65 6.64 -2.16 2.80
C ARG A 65 6.19 -2.21 4.25
N GLN A 66 6.65 -3.21 4.99
CA GLN A 66 6.47 -3.26 6.43
C GLN A 66 7.59 -2.46 7.09
N VAL A 67 7.26 -1.64 8.09
CA VAL A 67 8.22 -0.88 8.88
C VAL A 67 8.08 -1.23 10.35
N ASP A 68 9.20 -1.30 11.04
CA ASP A 68 9.26 -1.39 12.49
C ASP A 68 9.09 0.01 13.12
N SER A 69 8.82 0.04 14.42
CA SER A 69 8.57 1.29 15.14
C SER A 69 9.78 2.25 15.08
N LEU A 70 11.01 1.72 14.94
CA LEU A 70 12.24 2.51 14.81
C LEU A 70 12.35 3.21 13.44
N THR A 71 11.99 2.53 12.35
CA THR A 71 12.03 3.12 11.00
C THR A 71 10.82 4.02 10.75
N GLY A 72 9.67 3.71 11.34
CA GLY A 72 8.42 4.45 11.13
C GLY A 72 8.40 5.88 11.69
N ALA A 73 8.98 6.10 12.88
CA ALA A 73 9.21 7.42 13.46
C ALA A 73 10.18 7.36 14.66
N LYS A 74 10.59 8.51 15.19
CA LYS A 74 11.54 8.57 16.31
C LYS A 74 10.95 8.32 17.71
N ASN A 75 9.62 8.35 17.91
CA ASN A 75 9.00 8.28 19.24
C ASN A 75 7.60 7.63 19.24
N GLY A 76 7.50 6.37 19.68
CA GLY A 76 6.23 5.63 19.91
C GLY A 76 6.12 4.36 19.07
N ASP A 77 4.94 3.73 19.06
CA ASP A 77 4.68 2.56 18.19
C ASP A 77 4.20 2.98 16.80
N TYR A 78 5.17 3.12 15.89
CA TYR A 78 4.99 3.48 14.48
C TYR A 78 5.26 2.28 13.58
N SER A 79 5.07 1.06 14.10
CA SER A 79 5.09 -0.14 13.28
C SER A 79 3.87 -0.18 12.35
N GLY A 80 4.06 -0.66 11.13
CA GLY A 80 2.97 -0.81 10.18
C GLY A 80 3.41 -0.78 8.72
N ILE A 81 2.48 -0.38 7.86
CA ILE A 81 2.65 -0.41 6.41
C ILE A 81 3.04 0.98 5.90
N ALA A 82 4.22 1.09 5.32
CA ALA A 82 4.67 2.26 4.58
C ALA A 82 4.10 2.25 3.15
N ILE A 83 3.43 3.33 2.80
CA ILE A 83 2.82 3.57 1.48
C ILE A 83 3.64 4.66 0.79
N PRO A 84 4.41 4.34 -0.27
CA PRO A 84 5.22 5.33 -0.96
C PRO A 84 4.36 6.31 -1.78
N TYR A 85 4.80 7.56 -1.81
CA TYR A 85 4.39 8.57 -2.77
C TYR A 85 5.44 8.66 -3.89
N PHE A 86 5.03 8.54 -5.14
CA PHE A 86 5.92 8.67 -6.29
C PHE A 86 5.76 10.03 -6.98
N HIS A 87 6.83 10.48 -7.63
CA HIS A 87 6.77 11.58 -8.58
C HIS A 87 6.41 11.06 -9.98
N PRO A 88 5.64 11.81 -10.78
CA PRO A 88 5.42 11.44 -12.18
C PRO A 88 6.76 11.43 -12.92
N GLY A 89 7.03 10.36 -13.67
CA GLY A 89 8.27 10.14 -14.40
C GLY A 89 9.46 9.68 -13.55
N SER A 90 9.27 9.43 -12.24
CA SER A 90 10.30 8.86 -11.37
C SER A 90 9.80 7.56 -10.73
N GLU A 91 10.67 6.56 -10.69
CA GLU A 91 10.44 5.31 -9.95
C GLU A 91 10.90 5.39 -8.48
N GLN A 92 11.52 6.51 -8.10
CA GLN A 92 11.99 6.71 -6.73
C GLN A 92 10.85 7.27 -5.85
N PRO A 93 10.61 6.68 -4.67
CA PRO A 93 9.70 7.24 -3.68
C PRO A 93 10.16 8.63 -3.25
N ARG A 94 9.25 9.60 -3.31
CA ARG A 94 9.44 10.96 -2.80
C ARG A 94 9.39 10.98 -1.27
N ASP A 95 8.37 10.33 -0.72
CA ASP A 95 8.02 10.33 0.70
C ASP A 95 7.12 9.12 0.99
N TYR A 96 6.84 8.86 2.26
CA TYR A 96 6.03 7.74 2.69
C TYR A 96 4.90 8.19 3.61
N ARG A 97 3.71 7.62 3.40
CA ARG A 97 2.62 7.66 4.35
C ARG A 97 2.66 6.38 5.18
N LEU A 98 2.59 6.51 6.50
CA LEU A 98 2.56 5.35 7.38
C LEU A 98 1.13 5.02 7.76
N ARG A 99 0.73 3.76 7.57
CA ARG A 99 -0.48 3.19 8.15
C ARG A 99 -0.07 2.35 9.36
N ARG A 100 -0.42 2.81 10.56
CA ARG A 100 -0.08 2.12 11.82
C ARG A 100 -0.88 0.83 11.97
N ASP A 101 -0.24 -0.21 12.47
CA ASP A 101 -0.90 -1.47 12.84
C ASP A 101 -1.55 -1.37 14.23
N HIS A 102 -0.89 -0.67 15.15
CA HIS A 102 -1.38 -0.34 16.48
C HIS A 102 -1.66 1.16 16.60
N PRO A 103 -2.79 1.66 16.06
CA PRO A 103 -3.18 3.05 16.22
C PRO A 103 -3.61 3.35 17.66
N ASP A 104 -3.35 4.58 18.10
CA ASP A 104 -3.76 5.02 19.43
C ASP A 104 -5.28 5.10 19.51
N LEU A 105 -5.83 4.67 20.65
CA LEU A 105 -7.24 4.74 20.96
C LEU A 105 -7.44 5.87 21.97
N GLU A 106 -8.18 6.90 21.59
CA GLU A 106 -8.58 7.95 22.52
C GLU A 106 -10.00 7.66 23.04
N TYR A 107 -10.17 7.83 24.35
CA TYR A 107 -11.48 7.85 24.99
C TYR A 107 -12.04 9.27 24.88
N GLU A 108 -13.09 9.45 24.08
CA GLU A 108 -13.94 10.65 24.17
C GLU A 108 -14.99 10.40 25.27
N ASP A 109 -15.17 11.39 26.14
CA ASP A 109 -16.03 11.44 27.34
C ASP A 109 -17.20 10.42 27.36
N GLY A 110 -16.89 9.20 27.80
CA GLY A 110 -17.87 8.23 28.32
C GLY A 110 -18.47 7.22 27.35
N GLU A 111 -18.48 7.42 26.02
CA GLU A 111 -19.30 6.55 25.15
C GLU A 111 -18.65 5.98 23.88
N SER A 112 -17.45 6.40 23.47
CA SER A 112 -16.83 5.76 22.29
C SER A 112 -15.30 5.82 22.24
N LEU A 113 -14.69 4.66 21.91
CA LEU A 113 -13.28 4.52 21.57
C LEU A 113 -13.06 4.95 20.12
N LYS A 114 -12.38 6.07 19.91
CA LYS A 114 -12.05 6.56 18.57
C LYS A 114 -10.61 6.22 18.22
N VAL A 115 -10.45 5.51 17.10
CA VAL A 115 -9.12 5.22 16.55
C VAL A 115 -8.53 6.51 16.00
N ARG A 116 -7.40 6.96 16.56
CA ARG A 116 -6.69 8.14 16.10
C ARG A 116 -5.40 7.78 15.39
N GLN A 117 -4.96 8.70 14.54
CA GLN A 117 -3.67 8.63 13.85
C GLN A 117 -3.40 7.31 13.11
N LYS A 118 -4.46 6.64 12.63
CA LYS A 118 -4.36 5.40 11.84
C LYS A 118 -3.51 5.56 10.57
N TYR A 119 -3.52 6.76 10.00
CA TYR A 119 -2.68 7.16 8.88
C TYR A 119 -1.91 8.41 9.23
N LEU A 120 -0.60 8.35 9.07
CA LEU A 120 0.32 9.44 9.34
C LEU A 120 0.95 9.94 8.04
N SER A 121 0.76 11.23 7.79
CA SER A 121 1.44 11.93 6.71
C SER A 121 2.87 12.26 7.12
N PRO A 122 3.80 12.38 6.17
CA PRO A 122 5.16 12.79 6.45
C PRO A 122 5.17 14.19 7.11
N PRO A 123 6.04 14.41 8.11
CA PRO A 123 6.08 15.67 8.85
C PRO A 123 6.48 16.82 7.93
N GLY A 124 5.82 17.98 8.11
CA GLY A 124 6.16 19.21 7.37
C GLY A 124 5.71 19.23 5.90
N ARG A 125 4.86 18.29 5.46
CA ARG A 125 4.32 18.27 4.09
C ARG A 125 2.81 18.52 4.07
N SER A 126 2.36 19.21 3.02
CA SER A 126 0.94 19.34 2.69
C SER A 126 0.38 18.00 2.17
N ASN A 127 -0.95 17.93 2.01
CA ASN A 127 -1.61 16.75 1.47
C ASN A 127 -1.07 16.42 0.06
N MET A 128 -0.59 15.19 -0.14
CA MET A 128 -0.02 14.73 -1.41
C MET A 128 -0.96 13.74 -2.08
N LEU A 129 -1.10 13.88 -3.40
CA LEU A 129 -1.81 12.92 -4.23
C LEU A 129 -1.03 11.61 -4.29
N TYR A 130 -1.74 10.50 -4.10
CA TYR A 130 -1.16 9.18 -4.35
C TYR A 130 -1.08 8.94 -5.86
N LEU A 131 0.13 8.68 -6.34
CA LEU A 131 0.41 8.28 -7.71
C LEU A 131 1.07 6.90 -7.66
N PRO A 132 0.58 5.90 -8.41
CA PRO A 132 1.28 4.63 -8.51
C PRO A 132 2.65 4.82 -9.18
N PRO A 133 3.58 3.88 -9.00
CA PRO A 133 4.90 3.96 -9.65
C PRO A 133 4.76 3.86 -11.17
N GLY A 134 5.65 4.55 -11.88
CA GLY A 134 5.69 4.53 -13.34
C GLY A 134 4.64 5.38 -14.03
N VAL A 135 3.90 6.24 -13.30
CA VAL A 135 3.03 7.23 -13.94
C VAL A 135 3.90 8.16 -14.80
N PRO A 136 3.70 8.21 -16.13
CA PRO A 136 4.52 9.03 -16.99
C PRO A 136 4.28 10.51 -16.65
N ASN A 137 5.36 11.29 -16.73
CA ASN A 137 5.20 12.74 -16.75
C ASN A 137 4.61 13.12 -18.11
N HIS A 138 3.29 13.27 -18.18
CA HIS A 138 2.70 13.88 -19.37
C HIS A 138 3.09 15.37 -19.30
N SER A 139 4.05 15.78 -20.14
CA SER A 139 4.34 17.19 -20.33
C SER A 139 3.26 17.76 -21.26
N TYR A 140 2.05 18.00 -20.77
CA TYR A 140 1.19 19.00 -21.41
C TYR A 140 1.64 20.32 -20.81
N ALA A 141 2.44 21.05 -21.57
CA ALA A 141 2.61 22.47 -21.34
C ALA A 141 1.19 23.06 -21.28
N ILE A 142 0.74 23.43 -20.08
CA ILE A 142 -0.37 24.37 -19.97
C ILE A 142 0.19 25.65 -20.56
N GLN A 143 0.00 25.82 -21.87
CA GLN A 143 0.22 27.08 -22.54
C GLN A 143 -0.68 28.07 -21.81
N SER A 144 -0.05 28.84 -20.92
CA SER A 144 -0.65 30.00 -20.29
C SER A 144 -1.04 30.93 -21.42
N CYS A 145 -2.29 30.84 -21.87
CA CYS A 145 -2.94 31.94 -22.56
C CYS A 145 -3.07 33.05 -21.52
N ARG A 146 -2.05 33.90 -21.44
CA ARG A 146 -2.21 35.24 -20.88
C ARG A 146 -3.14 36.00 -21.83
N SER A 147 -4.33 36.35 -21.35
CA SER A 147 -5.11 37.47 -21.90
C SER A 147 -4.63 38.78 -21.29
#